data_AF-A0A1Y4SKM4-F1
#
_entry.id   AF-A0A1Y4SKM4-F1
#
_cell.length_a   1.000
_cell.length_b   1.000
_cell.length_c   1.000
_cell.angle_alpha   90.00
_cell.angle_beta   90.00
_cell.angle_gamma   90.00
#
_symmetry.space_group_name_H-M   'P 1'
#
loop_
_entity.id
_entity.type
_entity.pdbx_description
1 polymer ?
#
loop_
_entity_poly.entity_id
_entity_poly.type
_entity_poly.pdbx_seq_one_letter_code
_entity_poly.pdbx_strand_id
1 'polypeptide(L)'
;MVATVNGQSNALYSINNIIDISNSTVEAYAVADNSYPAIWANALTVSNKSNVTVDSNGDSGIYILNQCKISDSTLKVQGYYDAIFGDNDINIVNSKIESTSTGNQGNYAIYSNDHTISVTGNSDITANAGMDADQIVISPTTGQMLEVKVGNLAEGETGAAHFNDSPYTEPVTFTAADDLWTYTYVHIKPHTHIGGTATCTDPAICDDCGKPYGNALGHKAVKTEAKAPTCTEDGNIENWYCDACGKYFSDEALTEEIIKEKTVIKATGHGETELKNAKEATCTEEGYTGDKVCKVCGEVIEKGTVIEKIAHTFGEWTVTKEPTATEKGEKQHTCTICGYVEKQEIPATGTPTNPSEGNGNSPIGTTDPKAPTSDNQTDNKTVSDTSNNKTNNKDVLNTGDDSSIALWVTVMLGAGAILTGIVLYNRKKRYNK
;
A
#
# COMPACT_ATOMS: atom_id res chain seq x y z
N MET A 1 -24.53 37.37 -48.04
CA MET A 1 -25.07 38.75 -48.15
C MET A 1 -23.91 39.70 -47.90
N VAL A 2 -23.82 40.79 -48.65
CA VAL A 2 -22.85 41.86 -48.41
C VAL A 2 -23.63 43.17 -48.30
N ALA A 3 -23.43 43.91 -47.21
CA ALA A 3 -24.03 45.20 -46.94
C ALA A 3 -22.92 46.20 -46.61
N THR A 4 -22.84 47.30 -47.36
CA THR A 4 -21.80 48.33 -47.19
C THR A 4 -22.44 49.70 -47.18
N VAL A 5 -22.06 50.53 -46.21
CA VAL A 5 -22.59 51.89 -46.04
C VAL A 5 -21.47 52.92 -45.97
N ASN A 6 -21.61 53.96 -46.80
CA ASN A 6 -20.69 55.09 -46.95
C ASN A 6 -21.38 56.39 -46.49
N GLY A 7 -21.85 56.43 -45.24
CA GLY A 7 -22.59 57.55 -44.68
C GLY A 7 -23.23 57.23 -43.33
N GLN A 8 -23.93 58.22 -42.75
CA GLN A 8 -24.51 58.19 -41.40
C GLN A 8 -25.71 57.22 -41.25
N SER A 9 -25.43 55.92 -41.21
CA SER A 9 -26.40 54.84 -40.99
C SER A 9 -25.71 53.49 -40.79
N ASN A 10 -26.43 52.49 -40.29
CA ASN A 10 -25.91 51.12 -40.13
C ASN A 10 -25.95 50.33 -41.46
N ALA A 11 -25.09 49.32 -41.61
CA ALA A 11 -25.18 48.38 -42.74
C ALA A 11 -26.32 47.37 -42.56
N LEU A 12 -26.58 46.95 -41.32
CA LEU A 12 -27.76 46.16 -40.91
C LEU A 12 -28.42 46.81 -39.68
N TYR A 13 -29.76 46.91 -39.70
CA TYR A 13 -30.54 47.64 -38.69
C TYR A 13 -31.85 46.91 -38.35
N SER A 14 -32.16 46.73 -37.07
CA SER A 14 -33.49 46.27 -36.62
C SER A 14 -33.84 46.75 -35.21
N ILE A 15 -34.88 47.59 -35.06
CA ILE A 15 -35.30 48.19 -33.77
C ILE A 15 -36.31 47.38 -32.96
N ASN A 16 -37.17 46.59 -33.62
CA ASN A 16 -38.25 45.88 -32.95
C ASN A 16 -38.15 44.36 -33.06
N ASN A 17 -37.15 43.83 -33.78
CA ASN A 17 -37.06 42.42 -34.14
C ASN A 17 -35.62 41.90 -34.04
N ILE A 18 -35.48 40.57 -33.98
CA ILE A 18 -34.21 39.85 -34.02
C ILE A 18 -33.64 39.94 -35.45
N ILE A 19 -32.33 40.17 -35.57
CA ILE A 19 -31.57 39.81 -36.78
C ILE A 19 -31.13 38.35 -36.60
N ASP A 20 -31.66 37.43 -37.41
CA ASP A 20 -31.30 36.01 -37.39
C ASP A 20 -30.46 35.67 -38.63
N ILE A 21 -29.21 35.27 -38.39
CA ILE A 21 -28.24 34.85 -39.40
C ILE A 21 -28.01 33.36 -39.21
N SER A 22 -28.64 32.54 -40.05
CA SER A 22 -28.56 31.08 -39.96
C SER A 22 -28.04 30.46 -41.25
N ASN A 23 -27.08 29.54 -41.16
CA ASN A 23 -26.45 28.86 -42.30
C ASN A 23 -26.07 29.80 -43.46
N SER A 24 -25.49 30.95 -43.12
CA SER A 24 -25.31 32.08 -44.02
C SER A 24 -23.93 32.74 -43.90
N THR A 25 -23.38 33.20 -45.02
CA THR A 25 -22.27 34.16 -45.01
C THR A 25 -22.81 35.58 -45.09
N VAL A 26 -22.43 36.44 -44.14
CA VAL A 26 -22.86 37.85 -44.05
C VAL A 26 -21.64 38.74 -43.86
N GLU A 27 -21.57 39.80 -44.64
CA GLU A 27 -20.53 40.82 -44.54
C GLU A 27 -21.21 42.19 -44.35
N ALA A 28 -20.85 42.93 -43.30
CA ALA A 28 -21.46 44.20 -42.91
C ALA A 28 -20.39 45.27 -42.65
N TYR A 29 -20.36 46.31 -43.48
CA TYR A 29 -19.27 47.28 -43.56
C TYR A 29 -19.76 48.72 -43.37
N ALA A 30 -19.30 49.43 -42.32
CA ALA A 30 -19.49 50.86 -42.12
C ALA A 30 -18.16 51.60 -42.28
N VAL A 31 -17.92 52.12 -43.49
CA VAL A 31 -16.55 52.45 -43.97
C VAL A 31 -16.16 53.93 -43.89
N ALA A 32 -17.09 54.83 -43.57
CA ALA A 32 -16.78 56.23 -43.25
C ALA A 32 -16.48 56.40 -41.74
N ASP A 33 -16.09 57.61 -41.32
CA ASP A 33 -16.13 58.06 -39.92
C ASP A 33 -17.61 58.15 -39.45
N ASN A 34 -18.23 56.99 -39.33
CA ASN A 34 -19.66 56.81 -39.16
C ASN A 34 -19.99 56.82 -37.68
N SER A 35 -20.89 57.70 -37.23
CA SER A 35 -21.40 57.75 -35.85
C SER A 35 -22.47 56.68 -35.57
N TYR A 36 -22.34 55.52 -36.23
CA TYR A 36 -23.30 54.42 -36.19
C TYR A 36 -22.57 53.09 -36.41
N PRO A 37 -22.91 52.05 -35.62
CA PRO A 37 -22.28 50.74 -35.74
C PRO A 37 -22.68 50.03 -37.04
N ALA A 38 -21.82 49.13 -37.54
CA ALA A 38 -22.09 48.43 -38.79
C ALA A 38 -23.33 47.51 -38.69
N ILE A 39 -23.50 46.82 -37.57
CA ILE A 39 -24.74 46.13 -37.21
C ILE A 39 -25.34 46.77 -35.96
N TRP A 40 -26.60 47.19 -36.03
CA TRP A 40 -27.38 47.61 -34.87
C TRP A 40 -28.67 46.79 -34.79
N ALA A 41 -28.93 46.15 -33.64
CA ALA A 41 -30.12 45.31 -33.50
C ALA A 41 -30.70 45.31 -32.08
N ASN A 42 -32.02 45.16 -32.01
CA ASN A 42 -32.71 44.86 -30.76
C ASN A 42 -32.24 43.53 -30.16
N ALA A 43 -31.95 42.54 -31.00
CA ALA A 43 -31.37 41.25 -30.65
C ALA A 43 -30.70 40.62 -31.89
N LEU A 44 -29.68 39.80 -31.68
CA LEU A 44 -28.93 39.11 -32.74
C LEU A 44 -28.81 37.62 -32.41
N THR A 45 -29.12 36.78 -33.40
CA THR A 45 -28.80 35.36 -33.41
C THR A 45 -27.89 35.07 -34.61
N VAL A 46 -26.74 34.45 -34.37
CA VAL A 46 -25.87 33.89 -35.41
C VAL A 46 -25.74 32.39 -35.16
N SER A 47 -26.20 31.57 -36.10
CA SER A 47 -26.39 30.12 -35.88
C SER A 47 -26.02 29.26 -37.09
N ASN A 48 -25.90 27.95 -36.86
CA ASN A 48 -25.85 26.91 -37.89
C ASN A 48 -24.73 27.11 -38.94
N LYS A 49 -23.46 27.22 -38.51
CA LYS A 49 -22.28 27.36 -39.39
C LYS A 49 -22.27 28.65 -40.23
N SER A 50 -22.85 29.72 -39.68
CA SER A 50 -22.78 31.03 -40.31
C SER A 50 -21.37 31.62 -40.22
N ASN A 51 -21.04 32.47 -41.19
CA ASN A 51 -19.75 33.19 -41.25
C ASN A 51 -20.08 34.68 -41.36
N VAL A 52 -19.79 35.45 -40.31
CA VAL A 52 -20.17 36.87 -40.24
C VAL A 52 -18.92 37.74 -40.11
N THR A 53 -18.69 38.60 -41.10
CA THR A 53 -17.62 39.60 -41.08
C THR A 53 -18.24 40.98 -40.87
N VAL A 54 -17.74 41.73 -39.90
CA VAL A 54 -18.23 43.06 -39.56
C VAL A 54 -17.05 44.01 -39.39
N ASP A 55 -17.13 45.19 -39.98
CA ASP A 55 -16.11 46.24 -39.86
C ASP A 55 -16.78 47.61 -39.76
N SER A 56 -16.35 48.42 -38.79
CA SER A 56 -16.88 49.74 -38.49
C SER A 56 -15.74 50.69 -38.13
N ASN A 57 -15.53 51.70 -38.98
CA ASN A 57 -14.40 52.62 -38.87
C ASN A 57 -14.61 53.77 -37.87
N GLY A 58 -15.86 54.08 -37.48
CA GLY A 58 -16.20 55.23 -36.63
C GLY A 58 -17.00 54.93 -35.36
N ASP A 59 -17.48 53.69 -35.20
CA ASP A 59 -18.34 53.26 -34.10
C ASP A 59 -18.07 51.78 -33.76
N SER A 60 -18.86 51.16 -32.89
CA SER A 60 -18.85 49.72 -32.63
C SER A 60 -19.05 48.89 -33.91
N GLY A 61 -18.56 47.66 -33.92
CA GLY A 61 -18.82 46.72 -35.02
C GLY A 61 -20.27 46.26 -35.00
N ILE A 62 -20.66 45.67 -33.86
CA ILE A 62 -21.99 45.16 -33.56
C ILE A 62 -22.49 45.82 -32.27
N TYR A 63 -23.72 46.32 -32.26
CA TYR A 63 -24.38 46.92 -31.09
C TYR A 63 -25.77 46.29 -30.87
N ILE A 64 -25.96 45.65 -29.72
CA ILE A 64 -27.18 44.89 -29.39
C ILE A 64 -27.86 45.43 -28.12
N LEU A 65 -29.17 45.71 -28.19
CA LEU A 65 -29.93 46.20 -27.02
C LEU A 65 -30.37 45.11 -26.03
N ASN A 66 -30.66 43.91 -26.53
CA ASN A 66 -31.08 42.77 -25.71
C ASN A 66 -30.20 41.56 -26.06
N GLN A 67 -30.83 40.42 -26.35
CA GLN A 67 -30.15 39.14 -26.49
C GLN A 67 -29.15 39.09 -27.67
N CYS A 68 -27.90 38.77 -27.36
CA CYS A 68 -26.90 38.34 -28.34
C CYS A 68 -26.61 36.85 -28.17
N LYS A 69 -26.84 36.05 -29.23
CA LYS A 69 -26.61 34.60 -29.26
C LYS A 69 -25.78 34.21 -30.47
N ILE A 70 -24.67 33.53 -30.22
CA ILE A 70 -23.74 33.07 -31.26
C ILE A 70 -23.48 31.58 -31.02
N SER A 71 -23.96 30.72 -31.93
CA SER A 71 -23.83 29.26 -31.81
C SER A 71 -23.31 28.60 -33.10
N ASP A 72 -22.39 27.65 -32.93
CA ASP A 72 -21.82 26.81 -33.99
C ASP A 72 -21.36 27.61 -35.25
N SER A 73 -20.84 28.83 -35.06
CA SER A 73 -20.60 29.82 -36.13
C SER A 73 -19.25 30.53 -36.00
N THR A 74 -18.85 31.26 -37.05
CA THR A 74 -17.61 32.05 -37.07
C THR A 74 -17.93 33.54 -37.24
N LEU A 75 -17.40 34.38 -36.35
CA LEU A 75 -17.49 35.84 -36.43
C LEU A 75 -16.08 36.45 -36.54
N LYS A 76 -15.93 37.45 -37.41
CA LYS A 76 -14.81 38.40 -37.41
C LYS A 76 -15.37 39.81 -37.30
N VAL A 77 -15.01 40.55 -36.25
CA VAL A 77 -15.66 41.84 -35.92
C VAL A 77 -14.61 42.90 -35.56
N GLN A 78 -14.62 43.99 -36.30
CA GLN A 78 -13.84 45.19 -36.00
C GLN A 78 -14.77 46.35 -35.66
N GLY A 79 -14.43 47.09 -34.61
CA GLY A 79 -15.07 48.37 -34.25
C GLY A 79 -14.03 49.42 -33.87
N TYR A 80 -14.41 50.68 -33.97
CA TYR A 80 -13.64 51.79 -33.42
C TYR A 80 -13.90 51.97 -31.92
N TYR A 81 -15.16 51.87 -31.48
CA TYR A 81 -15.51 51.63 -30.08
C TYR A 81 -15.51 50.12 -29.81
N ASP A 82 -16.39 49.62 -28.95
CA ASP A 82 -16.47 48.19 -28.65
C ASP A 82 -16.75 47.37 -29.91
N ALA A 83 -15.98 46.31 -30.18
CA ALA A 83 -16.18 45.56 -31.42
C ALA A 83 -17.55 44.84 -31.40
N ILE A 84 -17.86 44.18 -30.28
CA ILE A 84 -19.19 43.63 -29.98
C ILE A 84 -19.69 44.24 -28.66
N PHE A 85 -20.72 45.08 -28.74
CA PHE A 85 -21.42 45.69 -27.61
C PHE A 85 -22.77 45.01 -27.37
N GLY A 86 -23.10 44.73 -26.10
CA GLY A 86 -24.43 44.31 -25.66
C GLY A 86 -24.90 45.05 -24.40
N ASP A 87 -26.13 45.59 -24.41
CA ASP A 87 -26.86 46.04 -23.21
C ASP A 87 -27.52 44.87 -22.44
N ASN A 88 -27.13 43.63 -22.76
CA ASN A 88 -27.65 42.41 -22.15
C ASN A 88 -26.71 41.22 -22.40
N ASP A 89 -27.08 40.03 -21.93
CA ASP A 89 -26.23 38.85 -21.96
C ASP A 89 -25.74 38.47 -23.38
N ILE A 90 -24.43 38.29 -23.51
CA ILE A 90 -23.77 37.79 -24.72
C ILE A 90 -23.46 36.31 -24.51
N ASN A 91 -24.10 35.45 -25.32
CA ASN A 91 -24.03 34.00 -25.17
C ASN A 91 -23.34 33.34 -26.37
N ILE A 92 -22.19 32.72 -26.13
CA ILE A 92 -21.31 32.14 -27.15
C ILE A 92 -21.14 30.64 -26.91
N VAL A 93 -21.44 29.83 -27.94
CA VAL A 93 -21.46 28.36 -27.87
C VAL A 93 -20.80 27.75 -29.11
N ASN A 94 -19.83 26.85 -28.94
CA ASN A 94 -19.14 26.14 -30.04
C ASN A 94 -18.67 27.04 -31.21
N SER A 95 -18.31 28.29 -30.92
CA SER A 95 -18.15 29.31 -31.96
C SER A 95 -16.73 29.88 -31.96
N LYS A 96 -16.30 30.32 -33.14
CA LYS A 96 -15.05 31.04 -33.31
C LYS A 96 -15.31 32.54 -33.42
N ILE A 97 -14.67 33.35 -32.59
CA ILE A 97 -14.79 34.81 -32.65
C ILE A 97 -13.40 35.43 -32.70
N GLU A 98 -13.17 36.26 -33.72
CA GLU A 98 -12.02 37.16 -33.81
C GLU A 98 -12.55 38.59 -33.74
N SER A 99 -12.38 39.25 -32.60
CA SER A 99 -12.91 40.60 -32.33
C SER A 99 -11.79 41.57 -31.99
N THR A 100 -11.91 42.82 -32.47
CA THR A 100 -10.90 43.87 -32.29
C THR A 100 -11.55 45.24 -32.11
N SER A 101 -11.33 45.88 -30.95
CA SER A 101 -11.52 47.32 -30.85
C SER A 101 -10.24 48.03 -31.29
N THR A 102 -10.39 49.10 -32.07
CA THR A 102 -9.27 49.91 -32.61
C THR A 102 -9.15 51.30 -31.98
N GLY A 103 -10.07 51.64 -31.07
CA GLY A 103 -10.12 52.94 -30.40
C GLY A 103 -9.11 53.13 -29.28
N ASN A 104 -9.23 54.29 -28.61
CA ASN A 104 -8.42 54.64 -27.45
C ASN A 104 -8.84 53.84 -26.20
N GLN A 105 -8.06 53.97 -25.12
CA GLN A 105 -8.36 53.37 -23.82
C GLN A 105 -9.79 53.67 -23.36
N GLY A 106 -10.58 52.62 -23.15
CA GLY A 106 -11.94 52.64 -22.64
C GLY A 106 -12.92 51.72 -23.38
N ASN A 107 -12.45 50.99 -24.40
CA ASN A 107 -13.25 50.16 -25.30
C ASN A 107 -12.71 48.73 -25.36
N TYR A 108 -13.57 47.79 -25.75
CA TYR A 108 -13.36 46.35 -25.63
C TYR A 108 -13.57 45.59 -26.94
N ALA A 109 -12.97 44.41 -27.06
CA ALA A 109 -13.32 43.50 -28.14
C ALA A 109 -14.75 42.93 -27.98
N ILE A 110 -15.15 42.64 -26.74
CA ILE A 110 -16.49 42.17 -26.37
C ILE A 110 -16.89 42.82 -25.05
N TYR A 111 -17.98 43.59 -25.03
CA TYR A 111 -18.49 44.26 -23.84
C TYR A 111 -19.97 43.93 -23.58
N SER A 112 -20.31 43.65 -22.33
CA SER A 112 -21.68 43.39 -21.86
C SER A 112 -22.00 44.33 -20.69
N ASN A 113 -22.72 45.41 -20.96
CA ASN A 113 -22.99 46.51 -20.04
C ASN A 113 -23.83 46.03 -18.83
N ASP A 114 -23.24 45.94 -17.64
CA ASP A 114 -23.84 45.44 -16.39
C ASP A 114 -24.51 44.04 -16.50
N HIS A 115 -24.02 43.17 -17.41
CA HIS A 115 -24.62 41.84 -17.70
C HIS A 115 -23.56 40.73 -17.80
N THR A 116 -23.94 39.53 -18.27
CA THR A 116 -23.04 38.36 -18.37
C THR A 116 -22.50 38.16 -19.79
N ILE A 117 -21.20 37.83 -19.91
CA ILE A 117 -20.67 37.15 -21.11
C ILE A 117 -20.50 35.67 -20.77
N SER A 118 -21.20 34.79 -21.48
CA SER A 118 -21.03 33.34 -21.35
C SER A 118 -20.30 32.77 -22.58
N VAL A 119 -19.21 32.04 -22.34
CA VAL A 119 -18.46 31.32 -23.38
C VAL A 119 -18.46 29.84 -23.01
N THR A 120 -19.01 29.00 -23.91
CA THR A 120 -19.28 27.60 -23.61
C THR A 120 -18.96 26.65 -24.77
N GLY A 121 -18.93 25.35 -24.47
CA GLY A 121 -18.69 24.31 -25.48
C GLY A 121 -17.28 24.38 -26.05
N ASN A 122 -17.14 24.10 -27.34
CA ASN A 122 -15.84 24.09 -28.03
C ASN A 122 -15.53 25.44 -28.71
N SER A 123 -15.54 26.54 -27.96
CA SER A 123 -15.37 27.90 -28.49
C SER A 123 -13.89 28.34 -28.54
N ASP A 124 -13.54 29.14 -29.57
CA ASP A 124 -12.21 29.74 -29.80
C ASP A 124 -12.36 31.26 -29.94
N ILE A 125 -12.05 32.00 -28.88
CA ILE A 125 -12.26 33.45 -28.81
C ILE A 125 -10.90 34.16 -28.85
N THR A 126 -10.80 35.17 -29.70
CA THR A 126 -9.71 36.16 -29.73
C THR A 126 -10.32 37.54 -29.59
N ALA A 127 -10.00 38.21 -28.49
CA ALA A 127 -10.55 39.49 -28.04
C ALA A 127 -9.43 40.53 -27.92
N ASN A 128 -9.09 41.15 -29.05
CA ASN A 128 -8.07 42.20 -29.12
C ASN A 128 -8.66 43.49 -28.53
N ALA A 129 -7.98 44.02 -27.51
CA ALA A 129 -8.42 45.08 -26.59
C ALA A 129 -9.42 44.69 -25.47
N GLY A 130 -9.53 43.41 -25.10
CA GLY A 130 -10.18 43.04 -23.82
C GLY A 130 -11.58 42.44 -23.94
N MET A 131 -12.07 41.92 -22.81
CA MET A 131 -13.48 41.59 -22.59
C MET A 131 -13.91 42.14 -21.22
N ASP A 132 -15.12 42.69 -21.11
CA ASP A 132 -15.64 43.24 -19.84
C ASP A 132 -17.16 43.06 -19.72
N ALA A 133 -17.60 42.80 -18.48
CA ALA A 133 -18.96 42.45 -18.08
C ALA A 133 -19.04 42.40 -16.53
N ASP A 134 -20.24 42.46 -15.96
CA ASP A 134 -20.43 42.20 -14.51
C ASP A 134 -19.96 40.77 -14.15
N GLN A 135 -20.19 39.83 -15.06
CA GLN A 135 -19.70 38.46 -14.97
C GLN A 135 -19.24 37.91 -16.32
N ILE A 136 -18.06 37.26 -16.34
CA ILE A 136 -17.57 36.51 -17.51
C ILE A 136 -17.44 35.04 -17.11
N VAL A 137 -18.28 34.19 -17.70
CA VAL A 137 -18.38 32.76 -17.39
C VAL A 137 -17.79 31.94 -18.53
N ILE A 138 -16.67 31.26 -18.27
CA ILE A 138 -16.00 30.39 -19.24
C ILE A 138 -16.22 28.93 -18.80
N SER A 139 -17.13 28.23 -19.48
CA SER A 139 -17.57 26.86 -19.15
C SER A 139 -17.35 25.88 -20.30
N PRO A 140 -16.20 25.19 -20.36
CA PRO A 140 -15.97 24.13 -21.35
C PRO A 140 -16.97 22.99 -21.13
N THR A 141 -17.42 22.35 -22.20
CA THR A 141 -18.07 21.03 -22.04
C THR A 141 -17.00 19.99 -21.70
N THR A 142 -17.33 19.02 -20.84
CA THR A 142 -16.41 17.94 -20.45
C THR A 142 -15.76 17.28 -21.66
N GLY A 143 -14.42 17.37 -21.75
CA GLY A 143 -13.64 16.79 -22.85
C GLY A 143 -13.56 17.64 -24.13
N GLN A 144 -13.97 18.91 -24.12
CA GLN A 144 -13.82 19.85 -25.25
C GLN A 144 -12.73 20.90 -25.02
N MET A 145 -12.19 21.48 -26.11
CA MET A 145 -11.26 22.62 -26.07
C MET A 145 -12.05 23.91 -25.88
N LEU A 146 -11.68 24.75 -24.92
CA LEU A 146 -12.12 26.13 -24.89
C LEU A 146 -10.90 27.05 -24.73
N GLU A 147 -10.70 27.92 -25.71
CA GLU A 147 -9.66 28.96 -25.69
C GLU A 147 -10.30 30.36 -25.67
N VAL A 148 -9.87 31.20 -24.74
CA VAL A 148 -10.14 32.64 -24.73
C VAL A 148 -8.82 33.39 -24.65
N LYS A 149 -8.48 34.09 -25.74
CA LYS A 149 -7.29 34.93 -25.91
C LYS A 149 -7.70 36.38 -25.76
N VAL A 150 -7.19 37.08 -24.75
CA VAL A 150 -7.55 38.47 -24.46
C VAL A 150 -6.31 39.36 -24.44
N GLY A 151 -6.38 40.49 -25.16
CA GLY A 151 -5.32 41.50 -25.23
C GLY A 151 -4.78 41.73 -26.65
N ASN A 152 -4.02 42.82 -26.84
CA ASN A 152 -3.38 43.16 -28.12
C ASN A 152 -2.11 42.33 -28.34
N LEU A 153 -2.29 41.06 -28.73
CA LEU A 153 -1.19 40.16 -29.10
C LEU A 153 -0.51 40.65 -30.38
N ALA A 154 0.83 40.67 -30.43
CA ALA A 154 1.53 40.88 -31.70
C ALA A 154 1.34 39.66 -32.63
N GLU A 155 1.47 39.86 -33.94
CA GLU A 155 1.30 38.79 -34.92
C GLU A 155 2.29 37.64 -34.65
N GLY A 156 1.76 36.48 -34.24
CA GLY A 156 2.54 35.30 -33.86
C GLY A 156 2.72 35.07 -32.35
N GLU A 157 2.31 36.00 -31.50
CA GLU A 157 2.26 35.78 -30.05
C GLU A 157 1.01 34.98 -29.66
N THR A 158 1.17 34.00 -28.77
CA THR A 158 0.06 33.25 -28.18
C THR A 158 -0.11 33.66 -26.73
N GLY A 159 -1.34 33.98 -26.30
CA GLY A 159 -1.64 34.24 -24.88
C GLY A 159 -1.21 33.12 -23.91
N ALA A 160 -0.99 31.91 -24.43
CA ALA A 160 -0.46 30.73 -23.72
C ALA A 160 0.86 30.94 -22.95
N ALA A 161 1.63 31.98 -23.26
CA ALA A 161 2.87 32.25 -22.54
C ALA A 161 2.65 32.75 -21.08
N HIS A 162 1.43 33.16 -20.71
CA HIS A 162 1.18 33.91 -19.47
C HIS A 162 0.63 33.10 -18.28
N PHE A 163 0.33 31.80 -18.43
CA PHE A 163 -0.12 30.92 -17.33
C PHE A 163 0.74 29.66 -17.24
N ASN A 164 1.46 29.48 -16.12
CA ASN A 164 2.15 28.22 -15.80
C ASN A 164 1.18 27.13 -15.30
N ASP A 165 0.05 27.52 -14.70
CA ASP A 165 -0.95 26.62 -14.11
C ASP A 165 -2.36 27.08 -14.52
N SER A 166 -2.94 26.48 -15.57
CA SER A 166 -4.35 26.70 -15.92
C SER A 166 -5.27 25.87 -15.01
N PRO A 167 -6.43 26.37 -14.55
CA PRO A 167 -7.31 25.63 -13.66
C PRO A 167 -7.99 24.45 -14.38
N TYR A 168 -7.40 23.26 -14.25
CA TYR A 168 -7.91 22.04 -14.88
C TYR A 168 -9.28 21.61 -14.30
N THR A 169 -10.23 21.42 -15.22
CA THR A 169 -11.53 20.68 -15.16
C THR A 169 -12.81 21.36 -14.69
N GLU A 170 -12.84 22.61 -14.21
CA GLU A 170 -14.08 23.26 -13.76
C GLU A 170 -14.38 24.55 -14.54
N PRO A 171 -15.65 24.99 -14.61
CA PRO A 171 -16.01 26.34 -15.06
C PRO A 171 -15.22 27.43 -14.32
N VAL A 172 -14.74 28.42 -15.06
CA VAL A 172 -14.06 29.58 -14.48
C VAL A 172 -14.97 30.80 -14.62
N THR A 173 -15.34 31.38 -13.49
CA THR A 173 -16.12 32.62 -13.43
C THR A 173 -15.20 33.76 -13.00
N PHE A 174 -15.12 34.78 -13.84
CA PHE A 174 -14.51 36.07 -13.53
C PHE A 174 -15.64 37.04 -13.15
N THR A 175 -15.37 37.92 -12.20
CA THR A 175 -16.33 38.93 -11.71
C THR A 175 -15.80 40.33 -11.97
N ALA A 176 -16.67 41.34 -12.02
CA ALA A 176 -16.39 42.77 -12.33
C ALA A 176 -15.19 43.46 -11.61
N ALA A 177 -14.50 42.79 -10.70
CA ALA A 177 -13.25 43.27 -10.09
C ALA A 177 -12.00 42.86 -10.88
N ASP A 178 -12.12 41.97 -11.87
CA ASP A 178 -11.02 41.38 -12.65
C ASP A 178 -11.06 41.84 -14.12
N ASP A 179 -10.79 43.12 -14.36
CA ASP A 179 -10.58 43.71 -15.69
C ASP A 179 -9.68 42.81 -16.57
N LEU A 180 -10.23 42.15 -17.61
CA LEU A 180 -9.45 41.28 -18.53
C LEU A 180 -8.59 42.10 -19.52
N TRP A 181 -7.97 43.19 -19.06
CA TRP A 181 -7.19 44.14 -19.85
C TRP A 181 -5.71 43.76 -19.99
N THR A 182 -5.14 43.09 -19.00
CA THR A 182 -3.68 42.96 -18.82
C THR A 182 -3.20 41.50 -18.77
N TYR A 183 -3.47 40.77 -19.86
CA TYR A 183 -2.96 39.42 -20.19
C TYR A 183 -3.65 38.23 -19.50
N THR A 184 -4.98 38.14 -19.59
CA THR A 184 -5.72 36.96 -19.10
C THR A 184 -6.07 36.00 -20.23
N TYR A 185 -5.26 34.95 -20.38
CA TYR A 185 -5.49 33.86 -21.34
C TYR A 185 -6.06 32.63 -20.63
N VAL A 186 -7.21 32.13 -21.10
CA VAL A 186 -7.87 30.93 -20.56
C VAL A 186 -7.77 29.81 -21.59
N HIS A 187 -7.10 28.73 -21.24
CA HIS A 187 -6.89 27.57 -22.12
C HIS A 187 -7.22 26.29 -21.40
N ILE A 188 -8.38 25.75 -21.74
CA ILE A 188 -8.85 24.51 -21.16
C ILE A 188 -8.64 23.42 -22.22
N LYS A 189 -7.51 22.72 -22.12
CA LYS A 189 -7.22 21.55 -22.96
C LYS A 189 -8.06 20.36 -22.51
N PRO A 190 -8.61 19.57 -23.45
CA PRO A 190 -8.98 18.20 -23.17
C PRO A 190 -7.69 17.39 -23.01
N HIS A 191 -7.17 17.34 -21.78
CA HIS A 191 -6.20 16.32 -21.44
C HIS A 191 -6.96 14.99 -21.40
N THR A 192 -6.46 13.99 -22.12
CA THR A 192 -6.89 12.61 -21.90
C THR A 192 -6.16 12.13 -20.65
N HIS A 193 -6.88 11.53 -19.69
CA HIS A 193 -6.20 10.96 -18.54
C HIS A 193 -5.26 9.82 -18.97
N ILE A 194 -3.98 10.01 -18.72
CA ILE A 194 -2.89 9.10 -19.07
C ILE A 194 -1.99 8.87 -17.85
N GLY A 195 -1.26 7.76 -17.87
CA GLY A 195 -0.33 7.44 -16.80
C GLY A 195 -0.98 6.80 -15.58
N GLY A 196 -0.24 6.73 -14.48
CA GLY A 196 -0.65 6.04 -13.25
C GLY A 196 -0.96 4.54 -13.40
N THR A 197 -1.27 3.92 -12.26
CA THR A 197 -1.83 2.57 -12.17
C THR A 197 -2.89 2.55 -11.08
N ALA A 198 -4.04 1.95 -11.34
CA ALA A 198 -5.07 1.74 -10.33
C ALA A 198 -4.66 0.62 -9.37
N THR A 199 -5.02 0.74 -8.09
CA THR A 199 -4.85 -0.31 -7.09
C THR A 199 -6.18 -1.06 -6.90
N CYS A 200 -6.26 -1.99 -5.95
CA CYS A 200 -7.54 -2.62 -5.59
C CYS A 200 -8.51 -1.64 -4.91
N THR A 201 -7.98 -0.64 -4.19
CA THR A 201 -8.72 0.33 -3.38
C THR A 201 -8.85 1.70 -4.03
N ASP A 202 -7.87 2.08 -4.87
CA ASP A 202 -7.69 3.44 -5.38
C ASP A 202 -7.71 3.46 -6.91
N PRO A 203 -8.36 4.46 -7.54
CA PRO A 203 -8.29 4.68 -8.98
C PRO A 203 -6.87 5.09 -9.42
N ALA A 204 -6.62 5.10 -10.74
CA ALA A 204 -5.35 5.59 -11.27
C ALA A 204 -5.23 7.11 -11.06
N ILE A 205 -4.01 7.60 -10.84
CA ILE A 205 -3.72 9.04 -10.77
C ILE A 205 -3.15 9.47 -12.12
N CYS A 206 -3.69 10.55 -12.70
CA CYS A 206 -3.23 11.07 -13.98
C CYS A 206 -1.84 11.72 -13.83
N ASP A 207 -0.88 11.33 -14.67
CA ASP A 207 0.50 11.86 -14.63
C ASP A 207 0.57 13.36 -15.02
N ASP A 208 -0.41 13.86 -15.76
CA ASP A 208 -0.50 15.25 -16.25
C ASP A 208 -1.14 16.19 -15.21
N CYS A 209 -2.34 15.85 -14.73
CA CYS A 209 -3.13 16.74 -13.86
C CYS A 209 -3.16 16.35 -12.37
N GLY A 210 -2.58 15.20 -12.00
CA GLY A 210 -2.53 14.71 -10.62
C GLY A 210 -3.88 14.31 -9.99
N LYS A 211 -5.00 14.37 -10.74
CA LYS A 211 -6.33 13.97 -10.25
C LYS A 211 -6.56 12.45 -10.43
N PRO A 212 -7.34 11.81 -9.53
CA PRO A 212 -7.77 10.43 -9.69
C PRO A 212 -8.73 10.28 -10.88
N TYR A 213 -8.64 9.16 -11.61
CA TYR A 213 -9.51 8.87 -12.76
C TYR A 213 -9.73 7.37 -12.97
N GLY A 214 -10.84 7.05 -13.64
CA GLY A 214 -11.30 5.66 -13.77
C GLY A 214 -11.78 5.09 -12.44
N ASN A 215 -11.92 3.77 -12.37
CA ASN A 215 -12.31 3.05 -11.16
C ASN A 215 -11.09 2.33 -10.56
N ALA A 216 -11.11 2.13 -9.23
CA ALA A 216 -10.25 1.14 -8.60
C ALA A 216 -10.52 -0.26 -9.20
N LEU A 217 -9.52 -1.14 -9.19
CA LEU A 217 -9.63 -2.49 -9.76
C LEU A 217 -10.59 -3.40 -8.99
N GLY A 218 -10.87 -3.06 -7.73
CA GLY A 218 -11.60 -3.90 -6.78
C GLY A 218 -10.77 -5.09 -6.31
N HIS A 219 -11.20 -5.71 -5.22
CA HIS A 219 -10.65 -6.99 -4.76
C HIS A 219 -11.33 -8.16 -5.51
N LYS A 220 -10.58 -9.24 -5.73
CA LYS A 220 -11.11 -10.52 -6.26
C LYS A 220 -10.89 -11.61 -5.24
N ALA A 221 -11.96 -12.26 -4.81
CA ALA A 221 -11.92 -13.22 -3.72
C ALA A 221 -11.43 -14.61 -4.17
N VAL A 222 -10.49 -15.17 -3.44
CA VAL A 222 -10.19 -16.61 -3.40
C VAL A 222 -10.57 -17.11 -2.00
N LYS A 223 -11.66 -17.88 -1.91
CA LYS A 223 -12.18 -18.39 -0.62
C LYS A 223 -11.30 -19.53 -0.10
N THR A 224 -11.00 -19.49 1.20
CA THR A 224 -10.39 -20.58 1.96
C THR A 224 -11.38 -21.06 3.02
N GLU A 225 -11.80 -22.32 2.92
CA GLU A 225 -12.70 -22.96 3.89
C GLU A 225 -12.04 -23.11 5.28
N ALA A 226 -12.83 -23.07 6.35
CA ALA A 226 -12.34 -23.28 7.71
C ALA A 226 -11.84 -24.73 7.93
N LYS A 227 -10.68 -24.88 8.59
CA LYS A 227 -10.14 -26.18 9.03
C LYS A 227 -9.94 -26.13 10.54
N ALA A 228 -10.54 -27.06 11.29
CA ALA A 228 -10.29 -27.17 12.72
C ALA A 228 -8.83 -27.59 13.00
N PRO A 229 -8.17 -27.04 14.05
CA PRO A 229 -6.84 -27.50 14.48
C PRO A 229 -6.90 -28.94 15.01
N THR A 230 -5.77 -29.64 14.95
CA THR A 230 -5.58 -30.95 15.60
C THR A 230 -4.64 -30.80 16.80
N CYS A 231 -4.22 -31.91 17.42
CA CYS A 231 -3.20 -31.86 18.47
C CYS A 231 -1.84 -31.34 17.98
N THR A 232 -1.53 -31.52 16.69
CA THR A 232 -0.20 -31.28 16.11
C THR A 232 -0.20 -30.35 14.90
N GLU A 233 -1.33 -30.20 14.21
CA GLU A 233 -1.49 -29.28 13.08
C GLU A 233 -2.32 -28.05 13.47
N ASP A 234 -1.85 -26.88 13.07
CA ASP A 234 -2.66 -25.65 13.07
C ASP A 234 -3.87 -25.80 12.13
N GLY A 235 -4.98 -25.20 12.55
CA GLY A 235 -6.17 -24.97 11.74
C GLY A 235 -6.23 -23.55 11.19
N ASN A 236 -7.35 -23.22 10.55
CA ASN A 236 -7.64 -21.87 10.08
C ASN A 236 -9.14 -21.54 10.18
N ILE A 237 -9.45 -20.26 10.35
CA ILE A 237 -10.81 -19.74 10.13
C ILE A 237 -11.11 -19.67 8.63
N GLU A 238 -12.40 -19.61 8.28
CA GLU A 238 -12.83 -19.21 6.94
C GLU A 238 -12.31 -17.80 6.65
N ASN A 239 -11.77 -17.60 5.45
CA ASN A 239 -11.20 -16.32 5.02
C ASN A 239 -11.18 -16.21 3.49
N TRP A 240 -11.05 -14.99 2.98
CA TRP A 240 -10.93 -14.71 1.56
C TRP A 240 -9.59 -13.99 1.30
N TYR A 241 -8.86 -14.43 0.29
CA TYR A 241 -7.57 -13.87 -0.12
C TYR A 241 -7.70 -13.14 -1.46
N CYS A 242 -6.95 -12.06 -1.66
CA CYS A 242 -6.92 -11.31 -2.91
C CYS A 242 -5.51 -11.32 -3.53
N ASP A 243 -5.29 -12.19 -4.52
CA ASP A 243 -4.02 -12.38 -5.26
C ASP A 243 -3.37 -11.06 -5.72
N ALA A 244 -4.18 -10.08 -6.12
CA ALA A 244 -3.72 -8.81 -6.68
C ALA A 244 -3.05 -7.87 -5.66
N CYS A 245 -3.33 -8.02 -4.36
CA CYS A 245 -2.77 -7.17 -3.30
C CYS A 245 -2.17 -7.93 -2.12
N GLY A 246 -2.29 -9.25 -2.07
CA GLY A 246 -1.74 -10.09 -1.00
C GLY A 246 -2.49 -10.01 0.34
N LYS A 247 -3.65 -9.36 0.38
CA LYS A 247 -4.46 -9.15 1.58
C LYS A 247 -5.44 -10.29 1.85
N TYR A 248 -5.79 -10.47 3.12
CA TYR A 248 -6.80 -11.42 3.60
C TYR A 248 -7.99 -10.66 4.19
N PHE A 249 -9.18 -11.26 4.12
CA PHE A 249 -10.44 -10.67 4.58
C PHE A 249 -11.27 -11.69 5.36
N SER A 250 -12.04 -11.22 6.34
CA SER A 250 -12.96 -12.06 7.12
C SER A 250 -14.39 -12.15 6.56
N ASP A 251 -14.65 -11.49 5.43
CA ASP A 251 -15.97 -11.44 4.78
C ASP A 251 -15.87 -11.66 3.26
N GLU A 252 -16.93 -12.21 2.67
CA GLU A 252 -17.04 -12.44 1.23
C GLU A 252 -17.09 -11.13 0.41
N ALA A 253 -17.53 -10.02 1.01
CA ALA A 253 -17.57 -8.71 0.36
C ALA A 253 -16.20 -8.00 0.33
N LEU A 254 -15.17 -8.58 0.96
CA LEU A 254 -13.78 -8.08 0.98
C LEU A 254 -13.67 -6.67 1.59
N THR A 255 -14.40 -6.44 2.69
CA THR A 255 -14.49 -5.15 3.39
C THR A 255 -13.74 -5.12 4.73
N GLU A 256 -13.62 -6.26 5.40
CA GLU A 256 -12.98 -6.40 6.72
C GLU A 256 -11.60 -7.08 6.56
N GLU A 257 -10.56 -6.26 6.34
CA GLU A 257 -9.18 -6.72 6.18
C GLU A 257 -8.59 -7.32 7.47
N ILE A 258 -7.97 -8.49 7.34
CA ILE A 258 -7.27 -9.19 8.42
C ILE A 258 -5.84 -9.55 8.02
N ILE A 259 -4.96 -9.63 9.01
CA ILE A 259 -3.59 -10.15 8.83
C ILE A 259 -3.60 -11.68 8.79
N LYS A 260 -2.64 -12.27 8.08
CA LYS A 260 -2.52 -13.73 7.90
C LYS A 260 -2.42 -14.48 9.23
N GLU A 261 -1.82 -13.90 10.25
CA GLU A 261 -1.65 -14.50 11.57
C GLU A 261 -3.00 -14.68 12.29
N LYS A 262 -4.00 -13.84 11.98
CA LYS A 262 -5.37 -13.97 12.48
C LYS A 262 -6.19 -15.03 11.72
N THR A 263 -5.75 -15.49 10.55
CA THR A 263 -6.43 -16.60 9.86
C THR A 263 -6.11 -17.95 10.51
N VAL A 264 -5.01 -18.05 11.27
CA VAL A 264 -4.48 -19.29 11.84
C VAL A 264 -5.04 -19.57 13.24
N ILE A 265 -5.57 -20.78 13.43
CA ILE A 265 -5.96 -21.31 14.75
C ILE A 265 -4.85 -22.26 15.19
N LYS A 266 -4.18 -21.97 16.31
CA LYS A 266 -3.08 -22.80 16.78
C LYS A 266 -3.50 -24.22 17.14
N ALA A 267 -2.64 -25.19 16.89
CA ALA A 267 -2.79 -26.58 17.30
C ALA A 267 -3.18 -26.68 18.79
N THR A 268 -4.10 -27.60 19.11
CA THR A 268 -4.64 -27.74 20.48
C THR A 268 -3.64 -28.31 21.47
N GLY A 269 -2.56 -28.93 20.98
CA GLY A 269 -1.58 -29.66 21.77
C GLY A 269 -2.12 -30.98 22.30
N HIS A 270 -1.26 -31.71 22.99
CA HIS A 270 -1.65 -32.94 23.70
C HIS A 270 -2.18 -32.58 25.08
N GLY A 271 -3.51 -32.41 25.17
CA GLY A 271 -4.22 -32.08 26.42
C GLY A 271 -4.34 -33.28 27.36
N GLU A 272 -5.55 -33.81 27.54
CA GLU A 272 -5.74 -34.97 28.41
C GLU A 272 -5.00 -36.22 27.90
N THR A 273 -4.35 -36.91 28.84
CA THR A 273 -3.68 -38.19 28.62
C THR A 273 -4.36 -39.31 29.41
N GLU A 274 -4.16 -40.54 28.95
CA GLU A 274 -4.54 -41.78 29.62
C GLU A 274 -3.34 -42.73 29.66
N LEU A 275 -3.32 -43.63 30.64
CA LEU A 275 -2.26 -44.62 30.79
C LEU A 275 -2.66 -45.92 30.05
N LYS A 276 -1.86 -46.35 29.07
CA LYS A 276 -2.08 -47.60 28.32
C LYS A 276 -0.96 -48.59 28.57
N ASN A 277 -1.24 -49.87 28.34
CA ASN A 277 -0.27 -50.98 28.44
C ASN A 277 0.33 -51.23 29.85
N ALA A 278 -0.16 -50.54 30.89
CA ALA A 278 0.31 -50.77 32.27
C ALA A 278 0.03 -52.21 32.73
N LYS A 279 1.05 -52.84 33.31
CA LYS A 279 1.01 -54.23 33.80
C LYS A 279 1.89 -54.35 35.03
N GLU A 280 1.37 -54.93 36.12
CA GLU A 280 2.16 -55.17 37.32
C GLU A 280 3.21 -56.28 37.07
N ALA A 281 4.37 -56.15 37.71
CA ALA A 281 5.40 -57.19 37.68
C ALA A 281 4.99 -58.37 38.58
N THR A 282 5.51 -59.56 38.27
CA THR A 282 5.34 -60.75 39.11
C THR A 282 6.71 -61.35 39.44
N CYS A 283 6.75 -62.46 40.18
CA CYS A 283 7.99 -63.20 40.42
C CYS A 283 8.40 -64.11 39.25
N THR A 284 7.70 -64.07 38.11
CA THR A 284 8.05 -64.82 36.89
C THR A 284 8.15 -63.94 35.65
N GLU A 285 7.32 -62.89 35.57
CA GLU A 285 7.25 -61.94 34.45
C GLU A 285 7.55 -60.52 34.90
N GLU A 286 8.21 -59.75 34.03
CA GLU A 286 8.38 -58.30 34.22
C GLU A 286 7.06 -57.55 34.03
N GLY A 287 6.96 -56.40 34.68
CA GLY A 287 5.85 -55.47 34.53
C GLY A 287 6.21 -54.30 33.60
N TYR A 288 5.25 -53.40 33.42
CA TYR A 288 5.41 -52.17 32.65
C TYR A 288 4.62 -51.04 33.30
N THR A 289 5.23 -49.87 33.48
CA THR A 289 4.54 -48.72 34.11
C THR A 289 3.39 -48.17 33.26
N GLY A 290 3.35 -48.51 31.97
CA GLY A 290 2.39 -48.00 31.00
C GLY A 290 2.85 -46.70 30.33
N ASP A 291 2.37 -46.51 29.10
CA ASP A 291 2.57 -45.33 28.26
C ASP A 291 1.55 -44.25 28.58
N LYS A 292 1.97 -42.98 28.69
CA LYS A 292 1.03 -41.84 28.67
C LYS A 292 0.67 -41.54 27.22
N VAL A 293 -0.59 -41.76 26.88
CA VAL A 293 -1.13 -41.61 25.53
C VAL A 293 -2.11 -40.45 25.52
N CYS A 294 -2.07 -39.57 24.51
CA CYS A 294 -3.07 -38.52 24.36
C CYS A 294 -4.44 -39.12 24.01
N LYS A 295 -5.48 -38.78 24.76
CA LYS A 295 -6.85 -39.29 24.52
C LYS A 295 -7.45 -38.84 23.18
N VAL A 296 -6.96 -37.74 22.63
CA VAL A 296 -7.52 -37.10 21.42
C VAL A 296 -6.91 -37.66 20.14
N CYS A 297 -5.57 -37.73 20.05
CA CYS A 297 -4.88 -38.23 18.84
C CYS A 297 -4.33 -39.67 18.96
N GLY A 298 -4.31 -40.27 20.15
CA GLY A 298 -3.75 -41.61 20.37
C GLY A 298 -2.22 -41.70 20.35
N GLU A 299 -1.52 -40.56 20.27
CA GLU A 299 -0.06 -40.50 20.26
C GLU A 299 0.55 -40.74 21.65
N VAL A 300 1.68 -41.46 21.70
CA VAL A 300 2.42 -41.72 22.95
C VAL A 300 3.27 -40.51 23.30
N ILE A 301 2.87 -39.81 24.35
CA ILE A 301 3.50 -38.56 24.82
C ILE A 301 4.72 -38.87 25.70
N GLU A 302 4.63 -39.94 26.48
CA GLU A 302 5.71 -40.40 27.35
C GLU A 302 5.66 -41.93 27.40
N LYS A 303 6.77 -42.59 27.07
CA LYS A 303 6.84 -44.05 27.15
C LYS A 303 7.03 -44.52 28.59
N GLY A 304 6.36 -45.61 28.94
CA GLY A 304 6.59 -46.29 30.21
C GLY A 304 7.95 -46.98 30.29
N THR A 305 8.36 -47.35 31.50
CA THR A 305 9.55 -48.15 31.77
C THR A 305 9.18 -49.58 32.17
N VAL A 306 10.11 -50.52 31.96
CA VAL A 306 9.99 -51.90 32.44
C VAL A 306 10.09 -51.91 33.96
N ILE A 307 9.22 -52.67 34.62
CA ILE A 307 9.27 -52.92 36.06
C ILE A 307 9.92 -54.29 36.25
N GLU A 308 11.05 -54.34 36.97
CA GLU A 308 11.74 -55.59 37.26
C GLU A 308 10.87 -56.58 38.03
N LYS A 309 11.21 -57.87 37.93
CA LYS A 309 10.49 -58.97 38.58
C LYS A 309 10.51 -58.82 40.09
N ILE A 310 9.38 -59.13 40.74
CA ILE A 310 9.28 -59.13 42.20
C ILE A 310 10.03 -60.33 42.76
N ALA A 311 10.77 -60.16 43.86
CA ALA A 311 11.46 -61.26 44.53
C ALA A 311 10.49 -62.40 44.93
N HIS A 312 10.94 -63.65 44.82
CA HIS A 312 10.15 -64.81 45.26
C HIS A 312 9.86 -64.75 46.76
N THR A 313 8.59 -64.85 47.15
CA THR A 313 8.19 -65.12 48.53
C THR A 313 8.20 -66.63 48.75
N PHE A 314 9.19 -67.15 49.47
CA PHE A 314 9.31 -68.58 49.78
C PHE A 314 8.68 -68.94 51.13
N GLY A 315 8.18 -70.17 51.24
CA GLY A 315 7.73 -70.77 52.50
C GLY A 315 8.86 -71.43 53.29
N GLU A 316 8.49 -72.22 54.31
CA GLU A 316 9.45 -72.98 55.13
C GLU A 316 10.27 -73.99 54.33
N TRP A 317 11.53 -74.20 54.75
CA TRP A 317 12.41 -75.20 54.15
C TRP A 317 11.99 -76.63 54.54
N THR A 318 11.85 -77.49 53.54
CA THR A 318 11.56 -78.92 53.69
C THR A 318 12.79 -79.72 53.27
N VAL A 319 13.28 -80.61 54.13
CA VAL A 319 14.38 -81.54 53.76
C VAL A 319 13.85 -82.59 52.80
N THR A 320 14.47 -82.72 51.63
CA THR A 320 14.13 -83.71 50.59
C THR A 320 15.10 -84.88 50.55
N LYS A 321 16.34 -84.66 51.00
CA LYS A 321 17.35 -85.70 51.20
C LYS A 321 18.13 -85.40 52.48
N GLU A 322 18.08 -86.30 53.45
CA GLU A 322 18.87 -86.17 54.68
C GLU A 322 20.38 -86.23 54.37
N PRO A 323 21.22 -85.38 54.99
CA PRO A 323 22.68 -85.44 54.85
C PRO A 323 23.23 -86.68 55.57
N THR A 324 24.27 -87.29 55.00
CA THR A 324 24.99 -88.41 55.61
C THR A 324 26.42 -88.00 55.96
N ALA A 325 27.20 -88.91 56.53
CA ALA A 325 28.59 -88.63 56.90
C ALA A 325 29.50 -88.36 55.69
N THR A 326 29.12 -88.81 54.48
CA THR A 326 29.90 -88.66 53.24
C THR A 326 29.14 -88.00 52.09
N GLU A 327 27.81 -87.99 52.11
CA GLU A 327 26.99 -87.33 51.10
C GLU A 327 26.28 -86.09 51.65
N LYS A 328 26.25 -85.02 50.86
CA LYS A 328 25.41 -83.85 51.12
C LYS A 328 23.92 -84.24 51.07
N GLY A 329 23.15 -83.61 51.94
CA GLY A 329 21.69 -83.60 51.90
C GLY A 329 21.17 -82.51 50.96
N GLU A 330 19.85 -82.44 50.82
CA GLU A 330 19.14 -81.42 50.07
C GLU A 330 17.94 -80.96 50.89
N LYS A 331 17.76 -79.64 50.98
CA LYS A 331 16.49 -79.02 51.37
C LYS A 331 15.97 -78.21 50.20
N GLN A 332 14.65 -78.09 50.11
CA GLN A 332 13.99 -77.22 49.16
C GLN A 332 12.92 -76.38 49.85
N HIS A 333 12.66 -75.18 49.33
CA HIS A 333 11.49 -74.38 49.67
C HIS A 333 10.80 -73.92 48.40
N THR A 334 9.50 -73.71 48.48
CA THR A 334 8.65 -73.39 47.33
C THR A 334 8.14 -71.97 47.44
N CYS A 335 8.21 -71.21 46.35
CA CYS A 335 7.62 -69.89 46.27
C CYS A 335 6.10 -70.02 46.35
N THR A 336 5.48 -69.40 47.36
CA THR A 336 4.04 -69.50 47.65
C THR A 336 3.17 -68.83 46.60
N ILE A 337 3.76 -68.01 45.73
CA ILE A 337 3.07 -67.24 44.68
C ILE A 337 3.09 -67.96 43.32
N CYS A 338 4.23 -68.52 42.91
CA CYS A 338 4.39 -69.10 41.56
C CYS A 338 4.75 -70.59 41.53
N GLY A 339 5.00 -71.23 42.68
CA GLY A 339 5.40 -72.65 42.73
C GLY A 339 6.85 -72.93 42.33
N TYR A 340 7.68 -71.91 42.05
CA TYR A 340 9.11 -72.10 41.81
C TYR A 340 9.78 -72.72 43.05
N VAL A 341 10.54 -73.80 42.84
CA VAL A 341 11.23 -74.53 43.91
C VAL A 341 12.71 -74.18 43.88
N GLU A 342 13.19 -73.52 44.93
CA GLU A 342 14.62 -73.33 45.14
C GLU A 342 15.17 -74.45 46.03
N LYS A 343 16.31 -75.01 45.64
CA LYS A 343 17.00 -76.12 46.31
C LYS A 343 18.34 -75.63 46.84
N GLN A 344 18.68 -76.05 48.05
CA GLN A 344 19.97 -75.77 48.68
C GLN A 344 20.55 -77.07 49.25
N GLU A 345 21.83 -77.33 48.96
CA GLU A 345 22.55 -78.45 49.56
C GLU A 345 22.69 -78.25 51.09
N ILE A 346 22.49 -79.32 51.83
CA ILE A 346 22.84 -79.40 53.26
C ILE A 346 24.22 -80.07 53.34
N PRO A 347 25.24 -79.43 53.95
CA PRO A 347 26.56 -80.06 54.11
C PRO A 347 26.47 -81.45 54.75
N ALA A 348 27.36 -82.36 54.33
CA ALA A 348 27.52 -83.67 54.97
C ALA A 348 27.83 -83.48 56.46
N THR A 349 27.29 -84.34 57.33
CA THR A 349 27.38 -84.17 58.79
C THR A 349 28.79 -84.35 59.35
N GLY A 350 29.69 -84.96 58.58
CA GLY A 350 31.08 -85.18 58.92
C GLY A 350 31.30 -86.26 59.99
N THR A 351 32.53 -86.75 60.09
CA THR A 351 32.99 -87.63 61.18
C THR A 351 33.71 -86.81 62.26
N PRO A 352 33.48 -87.06 63.56
CA PRO A 352 34.02 -86.22 64.63
C PRO A 352 35.50 -86.50 64.89
N THR A 353 36.38 -85.57 64.53
CA THR A 353 37.78 -85.52 65.03
C THR A 353 38.27 -84.09 65.24
N ASN A 354 38.63 -83.77 66.49
CA ASN A 354 39.39 -82.61 66.94
C ASN A 354 39.97 -82.98 68.34
N PRO A 355 41.11 -82.46 68.84
CA PRO A 355 42.08 -81.52 68.27
C PRO A 355 43.56 -82.03 68.28
N SER A 356 44.50 -81.28 67.67
CA SER A 356 45.57 -80.53 68.37
C SER A 356 46.81 -80.14 67.52
N GLU A 357 47.33 -78.93 67.81
CA GLU A 357 48.77 -78.49 67.83
C GLU A 357 49.71 -78.40 66.60
N GLY A 358 50.62 -77.38 66.68
CA GLY A 358 51.87 -77.23 65.89
C GLY A 358 51.90 -76.05 64.90
N ASN A 359 52.12 -74.78 65.31
CA ASN A 359 53.40 -74.12 65.65
C ASN A 359 54.51 -74.15 64.56
N GLY A 360 55.02 -72.98 64.14
CA GLY A 360 56.42 -72.86 63.65
C GLY A 360 56.75 -71.89 62.50
N ASN A 361 57.24 -70.68 62.85
CA ASN A 361 58.27 -69.85 62.16
C ASN A 361 58.20 -69.43 60.66
N SER A 362 58.17 -68.10 60.49
CA SER A 362 58.84 -67.27 59.45
C SER A 362 60.39 -67.49 59.46
N PRO A 363 61.21 -67.31 58.38
CA PRO A 363 61.33 -66.03 57.64
C PRO A 363 61.80 -66.04 56.14
N ILE A 364 61.71 -64.85 55.48
CA ILE A 364 62.56 -64.26 54.39
C ILE A 364 62.92 -65.14 53.15
N GLY A 365 62.77 -64.74 51.87
CA GLY A 365 62.28 -63.51 51.23
C GLY A 365 62.65 -63.43 49.71
N THR A 366 62.34 -62.31 49.04
CA THR A 366 62.72 -61.83 47.67
C THR A 366 61.95 -62.25 46.39
N THR A 367 61.41 -61.22 45.72
CA THR A 367 61.33 -60.90 44.25
C THR A 367 60.48 -61.73 43.25
N ASP A 368 59.35 -61.13 42.80
CA ASP A 368 59.12 -60.49 41.47
C ASP A 368 59.32 -61.24 40.12
N PRO A 369 58.74 -60.77 38.96
CA PRO A 369 57.57 -59.88 38.76
C PRO A 369 56.65 -60.18 37.52
N LYS A 370 55.62 -59.32 37.35
CA LYS A 370 55.16 -58.66 36.08
C LYS A 370 54.00 -59.22 35.22
N ALA A 371 52.87 -58.47 35.31
CA ALA A 371 52.04 -57.79 34.29
C ALA A 371 52.38 -57.88 32.76
N PRO A 372 51.48 -57.45 31.83
CA PRO A 372 51.32 -56.00 31.52
C PRO A 372 49.88 -55.52 31.10
N THR A 373 49.41 -54.33 31.55
CA THR A 373 49.18 -53.03 30.83
C THR A 373 47.95 -52.93 29.89
N SER A 374 47.29 -51.79 29.63
CA SER A 374 47.55 -50.34 29.90
C SER A 374 46.18 -49.59 30.06
N ASP A 375 45.95 -48.66 31.00
CA ASP A 375 46.32 -47.22 31.07
C ASP A 375 45.40 -46.24 30.28
N ASN A 376 45.29 -44.93 30.59
CA ASN A 376 45.24 -44.11 31.85
C ASN A 376 45.04 -42.61 31.42
N GLN A 377 44.72 -41.58 32.23
CA GLN A 377 44.26 -41.42 33.63
C GLN A 377 43.44 -40.09 33.72
N THR A 378 42.77 -39.85 34.86
CA THR A 378 42.34 -38.54 35.39
C THR A 378 43.51 -37.65 35.85
N ASP A 379 43.29 -36.33 36.08
CA ASP A 379 43.27 -35.71 37.42
C ASP A 379 43.40 -34.16 37.45
N ASN A 380 43.37 -33.57 38.67
CA ASN A 380 42.81 -32.25 38.97
C ASN A 380 43.77 -31.31 39.75
N LYS A 381 43.75 -30.01 39.36
CA LYS A 381 43.99 -28.77 40.17
C LYS A 381 45.36 -28.36 40.79
N THR A 382 45.88 -27.23 40.26
CA THR A 382 46.53 -26.05 40.96
C THR A 382 47.88 -26.24 41.71
N VAL A 383 48.79 -25.25 41.90
CA VAL A 383 48.73 -23.77 42.08
C VAL A 383 50.03 -23.07 41.55
N SER A 384 50.01 -21.75 41.28
CA SER A 384 51.15 -20.76 41.22
C SER A 384 52.31 -20.99 40.22
N ASP A 385 52.81 -20.00 39.46
CA ASP A 385 53.29 -18.69 39.94
C ASP A 385 53.35 -17.59 38.84
N THR A 386 53.68 -16.34 39.20
CA THR A 386 53.57 -15.14 38.32
C THR A 386 54.91 -14.49 37.95
N SER A 387 55.17 -14.18 36.66
CA SER A 387 55.90 -12.92 36.28
C SER A 387 55.93 -12.58 34.77
N ASN A 388 55.66 -11.30 34.49
CA ASN A 388 56.28 -10.38 33.51
C ASN A 388 56.39 -10.69 31.99
N ASN A 389 55.51 -9.99 31.26
CA ASN A 389 55.82 -8.91 30.29
C ASN A 389 56.33 -9.25 28.85
N LYS A 390 55.59 -8.70 27.87
CA LYS A 390 55.96 -8.23 26.49
C LYS A 390 57.23 -8.80 25.81
N THR A 391 57.23 -9.17 24.52
CA THR A 391 56.27 -9.03 23.39
C THR A 391 56.68 -9.99 22.28
N ASN A 392 55.76 -10.48 21.45
CA ASN A 392 55.79 -10.35 19.97
C ASN A 392 54.55 -10.99 19.32
N ASN A 393 54.37 -10.75 18.03
CA ASN A 393 53.05 -10.64 17.38
C ASN A 393 52.73 -11.80 16.42
N LYS A 394 51.43 -11.94 16.06
CA LYS A 394 50.86 -12.68 14.91
C LYS A 394 50.83 -14.22 14.98
N ASP A 395 49.76 -14.93 14.57
CA ASP A 395 48.45 -14.51 14.01
C ASP A 395 47.30 -15.36 14.59
N VAL A 396 46.19 -14.73 14.97
CA VAL A 396 44.86 -15.35 15.11
C VAL A 396 43.83 -14.34 14.59
N LEU A 397 43.07 -14.71 13.57
CA LEU A 397 41.91 -13.94 13.12
C LEU A 397 40.74 -14.20 14.06
N ASN A 398 40.40 -13.20 14.87
CA ASN A 398 39.18 -13.18 15.67
C ASN A 398 38.32 -12.01 15.18
N THR A 399 37.18 -12.30 14.55
CA THR A 399 36.19 -11.27 14.17
C THR A 399 35.27 -11.01 15.35
N GLY A 400 35.72 -10.15 16.27
CA GLY A 400 34.80 -9.43 17.15
C GLY A 400 34.18 -8.26 16.39
N ASP A 401 32.89 -8.02 16.60
CA ASP A 401 32.28 -6.69 16.55
C ASP A 401 30.95 -6.73 17.30
N ASP A 402 30.97 -6.30 18.57
CA ASP A 402 29.77 -6.09 19.38
C ASP A 402 28.96 -4.94 18.78
N SER A 403 27.93 -5.29 18.02
CA SER A 403 27.11 -4.35 17.24
C SER A 403 26.28 -3.45 18.16
N SER A 404 26.86 -2.30 18.55
CA SER A 404 26.20 -1.30 19.37
C SER A 404 24.98 -0.70 18.65
N ILE A 405 23.79 -1.22 18.97
CA ILE A 405 22.49 -0.73 18.50
C ILE A 405 22.33 0.79 18.70
N ALA A 406 22.91 1.36 19.75
CA ALA A 406 22.93 2.80 20.02
C ALA A 406 23.57 3.62 18.87
N LEU A 407 24.57 3.08 18.17
CA LEU A 407 25.21 3.74 17.03
C LEU A 407 24.27 3.80 15.82
N TRP A 408 23.56 2.70 15.53
CA TRP A 408 22.60 2.64 14.43
C TRP A 408 21.36 3.51 14.65
N VAL A 409 20.86 3.57 15.89
CA VAL A 409 19.74 4.45 16.26
C VAL A 409 20.15 5.94 16.14
N THR A 410 21.36 6.31 16.55
CA THR A 410 21.85 7.70 16.42
C THR A 410 22.11 8.12 14.97
N VAL A 411 22.62 7.22 14.12
CA VAL A 411 22.77 7.48 12.67
C VAL A 411 21.40 7.68 11.98
N MET A 412 20.40 6.84 12.30
CA MET A 412 19.05 6.96 11.72
C MET A 412 18.34 8.26 12.13
N LEU A 413 18.46 8.67 13.40
CA LEU A 413 17.89 9.94 13.87
C LEU A 413 18.59 11.16 13.25
N GLY A 414 19.90 11.08 13.00
CA GLY A 414 20.66 12.12 12.30
C GLY A 414 20.20 12.36 10.86
N ALA A 415 19.91 11.29 10.11
CA ALA A 415 19.46 11.39 8.72
C ALA A 415 18.10 12.10 8.56
N GLY A 416 17.14 11.84 9.46
CA GLY A 416 15.82 12.47 9.44
C GLY A 416 15.85 13.99 9.66
N ALA A 417 16.73 14.47 10.53
CA ALA A 417 16.91 15.90 10.79
C ALA A 417 17.44 16.67 9.57
N ILE A 418 18.36 16.06 8.81
CA ILE A 418 18.96 16.65 7.60
C ILE A 418 17.91 16.82 6.49
N LEU A 419 17.10 15.79 6.23
CA LEU A 419 16.03 15.85 5.22
C LEU A 419 14.99 16.93 5.56
N THR A 420 14.58 17.01 6.83
CA THR A 420 13.63 18.04 7.30
C THR A 420 14.20 19.45 7.15
N GLY A 421 15.50 19.63 7.45
CA GLY A 421 16.21 20.90 7.24
C GLY A 421 16.28 21.34 5.77
N ILE A 422 16.53 20.41 4.84
CA ILE A 422 16.58 20.70 3.40
C ILE A 422 15.20 21.13 2.87
N VAL A 423 14.12 20.47 3.29
CA VAL A 423 12.74 20.84 2.92
C VAL A 423 12.40 22.25 3.42
N LEU A 424 12.72 22.58 4.67
CA LEU A 424 12.46 23.91 5.23
C LEU A 424 13.33 25.01 4.59
N TYR A 425 14.60 24.72 4.27
CA TYR A 425 15.48 25.65 3.55
C TYR A 425 14.96 25.95 2.13
N ASN A 426 14.58 24.91 1.38
CA ASN A 426 14.00 25.05 0.05
C ASN A 426 12.66 25.79 0.07
N ARG A 427 11.82 25.55 1.10
CA ARG A 427 10.56 26.29 1.29
C ARG A 427 10.83 27.77 1.57
N LYS A 428 11.78 28.11 2.46
CA LYS A 428 12.14 29.51 2.76
C LYS A 428 12.74 30.26 1.56
N LYS A 429 13.52 29.58 0.70
CA LYS A 429 14.09 30.16 -0.52
C LYS A 429 13.03 30.54 -1.58
N ARG A 430 11.85 29.93 -1.56
CA ARG A 430 10.73 30.25 -2.47
C ARG A 430 9.89 31.46 -2.05
N TYR A 431 9.96 31.90 -0.78
CA TYR A 431 9.21 33.07 -0.28
C TYR A 431 10.01 34.39 -0.25
N ASN A 432 11.30 34.35 -0.57
CA ASN A 432 12.22 35.50 -0.55
C ASN A 432 12.75 35.84 -1.96
N LYS A 433 11.91 35.72 -2.99
CA LYS A 433 12.31 35.97 -4.38
C LYS A 433 11.18 36.61 -5.17
#